data_AF-A0A969ZI43-F1
#
_entry.id   AF-A0A969ZI43-F1
#
_cell.length_a   1.000
_cell.length_b   1.000
_cell.length_c   1.000
_cell.angle_alpha   90.00
_cell.angle_beta   90.00
_cell.angle_gamma   90.00
#
_symmetry.space_group_name_H-M   'P 1'
#
loop_
_entity.id
_entity.type
_entity.pdbx_description
1 polymer ?
#
loop_
_entity_poly.entity_id
_entity_poly.type
_entity_poly.pdbx_seq_one_letter_code
_entity_poly.pdbx_strand_id
1 'polypeptide(L)' 'QEVIKKLWDAKLGYENQMLHTPDIFLCIGGKVLDFSNTVGFDQLVTIMRSEFLEADDNEDIILISSKTEIL' A
#
# COMPACT_ATOMS: atom_id res chain seq x y z
N GLN A 1 -1.41 9.77 6.21
CA GLN A 1 -0.25 9.64 5.31
C GLN A 1 1.00 9.09 6.00
N GLU A 2 1.34 9.53 7.21
CA GLU A 2 2.57 9.12 7.91
C GLU A 2 2.72 7.60 8.13
N VAL A 3 1.65 6.91 8.50
CA VAL A 3 1.65 5.44 8.69
C VAL A 3 1.97 4.70 7.39
N ILE A 4 1.35 5.12 6.28
CA ILE A 4 1.56 4.52 4.95
C ILE A 4 3.01 4.75 4.50
N LYS A 5 3.57 5.94 4.73
CA LYS A 5 4.97 6.26 4.42
C LYS A 5 5.94 5.40 5.23
N LYS A 6 5.71 5.24 6.54
CA LYS A 6 6.53 4.38 7.40
C LYS A 6 6.51 2.93 6.93
N LEU A 7 5.34 2.42 6.57
CA LEU A 7 5.18 1.05 6.06
C LEU A 7 5.90 0.86 4.72
N TRP A 8 5.73 1.81 3.80
CA TRP A 8 6.36 1.83 2.49
C TRP A 8 7.89 1.86 2.60
N ASP A 9 8.44 2.77 3.40
CA ASP A 9 9.89 2.92 3.60
C ASP A 9 10.52 1.71 4.27
N ALA A 10 9.81 1.05 5.19
CA ALA A 10 10.29 -0.15 5.85
C ALA A 10 10.39 -1.36 4.91
N LYS A 11 9.75 -1.31 3.74
CA LYS A 11 9.63 -2.43 2.80
C LYS A 11 10.20 -2.12 1.41
N LEU A 12 10.61 -0.88 1.17
CA LEU A 12 11.40 -0.46 0.02
C LEU A 12 12.71 -1.25 -0.04
N GLY A 13 12.95 -1.90 -1.17
CA GLY A 13 14.15 -2.69 -1.43
C GLY A 13 14.94 -2.17 -2.62
N TYR A 14 16.25 -2.40 -2.60
CA TYR A 14 17.12 -2.26 -3.77
C TYR A 14 17.82 -3.58 -4.01
N GLU A 15 17.66 -4.12 -5.22
CA GLU A 15 18.34 -5.34 -5.66
C GLU A 15 18.86 -5.12 -7.07
N ASN A 16 20.12 -5.47 -7.34
CA ASN A 16 20.74 -5.32 -8.68
C ASN A 16 20.55 -3.93 -9.33
N GLN A 17 20.59 -2.87 -8.52
CA GLN A 17 20.33 -1.47 -8.93
C GLN A 17 18.89 -1.18 -9.42
N MET A 18 17.97 -2.12 -9.23
CA MET A 18 16.53 -1.92 -9.43
C MET A 18 15.85 -1.57 -8.12
N LEU A 19 14.95 -0.59 -8.18
CA LEU A 19 14.07 -0.21 -7.09
C LEU A 19 12.92 -1.21 -7.02
N HIS A 20 12.79 -1.91 -5.90
CA HIS A 20 11.67 -2.79 -5.63
C HIS A 20 10.71 -2.09 -4.67
N THR A 21 9.55 -1.72 -5.19
CA THR A 21 8.45 -1.19 -4.40
C THR A 21 7.73 -2.34 -3.70
N PRO A 22 7.23 -2.14 -2.47
CA PRO A 22 6.50 -3.18 -1.77
C PRO A 22 5.16 -3.49 -2.46
N ASP A 23 4.71 -4.74 -2.34
CA ASP A 23 3.34 -5.10 -2.64
C ASP A 23 2.45 -4.62 -1.50
N ILE A 24 1.35 -3.95 -1.84
CA ILE A 24 0.42 -3.37 -0.87
C ILE A 24 -1.00 -3.79 -1.18
N PHE A 25 -1.72 -4.19 -0.14
CA PHE A 25 -3.14 -4.53 -0.18
C PHE A 25 -3.88 -3.70 0.86
N LEU A 26 -5.01 -3.12 0.46
CA LEU A 26 -5.93 -2.42 1.35
C LEU A 26 -7.22 -3.21 1.47
N CYS A 27 -7.52 -3.67 2.68
CA CYS A 27 -8.83 -4.19 3.01
C CYS A 27 -9.59 -3.07 3.72
N ILE A 28 -10.72 -2.67 3.15
CA ILE A 28 -11.60 -1.65 3.71
C ILE A 28 -13.04 -2.06 3.41
N GLY A 29 -13.88 -2.14 4.44
CA GLY A 29 -15.19 -2.74 4.32
C GLY A 29 -15.14 -4.18 3.81
N GLY A 30 -15.98 -4.48 2.81
CA GLY A 30 -16.06 -5.80 2.16
C GLY A 30 -15.16 -5.98 0.94
N LYS A 31 -14.24 -5.05 0.64
CA LYS A 31 -13.37 -5.09 -0.55
C LYS A 31 -11.90 -5.26 -0.19
N VAL A 32 -11.16 -5.86 -1.13
CA VAL A 32 -9.69 -5.95 -1.12
C VAL A 32 -9.17 -5.27 -2.37
N LEU A 33 -8.38 -4.22 -2.19
CA LEU A 33 -7.71 -3.50 -3.26
C LEU A 33 -6.26 -3.96 -3.32
N ASP A 34 -5.85 -4.39 -4.51
CA ASP A 34 -4.50 -4.85 -4.82
C ASP A 34 -3.73 -3.76 -5.55
N PHE A 35 -2.63 -3.31 -4.96
CA PHE A 35 -1.72 -2.32 -5.53
C PHE A 35 -0.39 -2.91 -5.99
N SER A 36 -0.28 -4.25 -6.05
CA SER A 36 0.91 -4.93 -6.56
C SER A 36 1.21 -4.49 -8.00
N ASN A 37 2.49 -4.38 -8.32
CA ASN A 37 3.03 -4.13 -9.67
C ASN A 37 2.71 -2.80 -10.38
N THR A 38 1.90 -1.88 -9.83
CA THR A 38 1.29 -0.85 -10.70
C THR A 38 1.36 0.59 -10.18
N VAL A 39 1.86 0.86 -8.97
CA VAL A 39 1.56 2.15 -8.32
C VAL A 39 2.77 2.72 -7.56
N GLY A 40 3.22 3.93 -7.95
CA GLY A 40 4.16 4.70 -7.13
C GLY A 40 3.52 5.22 -5.84
N PHE A 41 4.33 5.59 -4.84
CA PHE A 41 3.83 6.02 -3.52
C PHE A 41 2.73 7.09 -3.59
N ASP A 42 2.89 8.12 -4.43
CA ASP A 42 1.93 9.21 -4.52
C ASP A 42 0.59 8.78 -5.13
N GLN A 43 0.63 7.87 -6.10
CA GLN A 43 -0.57 7.30 -6.70
C GLN A 43 -1.29 6.39 -5.70
N LEU A 44 -0.56 5.57 -4.93
CA LEU A 44 -1.11 4.75 -3.85
C LEU A 44 -1.88 5.63 -2.85
N VAL A 45 -1.23 6.70 -2.37
CA VAL A 45 -1.84 7.63 -1.41
C VAL A 45 -3.07 8.33 -2.00
N THR A 46 -3.04 8.65 -3.30
CA THR A 46 -4.17 9.28 -3.99
C THR A 46 -5.38 8.35 -4.03
N ILE A 47 -5.17 7.08 -4.40
CA ILE A 47 -6.24 6.08 -4.47
C ILE A 47 -6.77 5.78 -3.06
N MET A 48 -5.89 5.52 -2.08
CA MET A 48 -6.33 5.28 -0.70
C MET A 48 -7.16 6.44 -0.16
N ARG A 49 -6.80 7.68 -0.50
CA ARG A 49 -7.56 8.86 -0.09
C ARG A 49 -8.96 8.89 -0.71
N SER A 50 -9.14 8.47 -1.97
CA SER A 50 -10.48 8.40 -2.56
C SER A 50 -11.34 7.33 -1.88
N GLU A 51 -10.76 6.19 -1.52
CA GLU A 51 -11.49 5.14 -0.82
C GLU A 51 -11.96 5.57 0.57
N PHE A 52 -11.12 6.34 1.29
CA PHE A 52 -11.46 6.83 2.63
C PHE A 52 -12.52 7.94 2.62
N LEU A 53 -12.80 8.58 1.48
CA LEU A 53 -13.89 9.57 1.40
C LEU A 53 -15.27 8.92 1.48
N GLU A 54 -15.38 7.64 1.11
CA GLU A 54 -16.63 6.88 1.11
C GLU A 54 -16.76 5.93 2.31
N ALA A 55 -15.72 5.83 3.13
CA ALA A 55 -15.68 4.95 4.30
C ALA A 55 -16.47 5.52 5.48
N ASP A 56 -17.11 4.66 6.27
CA ASP A 56 -17.70 5.04 7.55
C ASP A 56 -16.58 5.32 8.57
N ASP A 57 -16.79 6.28 9.47
CA ASP A 57 -15.85 6.61 10.55
C ASP A 57 -15.55 5.41 11.47
N ASN A 58 -16.44 4.41 11.52
CA ASN A 58 -16.28 3.17 12.30
C ASN A 58 -15.82 1.97 11.47
N GLU A 59 -15.45 2.17 10.20
CA GLU A 59 -15.00 1.08 9.34
C GLU A 59 -13.57 0.65 9.68
N ASP A 60 -13.39 -0.65 9.92
CA ASP A 60 -12.06 -1.22 10.13
C ASP A 60 -11.26 -1.22 8.83
N ILE A 61 -10.04 -0.67 8.90
CA ILE A 61 -9.12 -0.59 7.78
C ILE A 61 -7.89 -1.43 8.08
N ILE A 62 -7.60 -2.39 7.20
CA ILE A 62 -6.41 -3.24 7.30
C ILE A 62 -5.50 -2.95 6.11
N LEU A 63 -4.26 -2.55 6.42
CA LEU A 63 -3.22 -2.31 5.44
C LEU A 63 -2.16 -3.42 5.54
N ILE A 64 -1.97 -4.16 4.46
CA ILE A 64 -1.00 -5.24 4.39
C ILE A 64 0.10 -4.82 3.43
N SER A 65 1.36 -5.00 3.85
CA SER A 65 2.51 -4.86 2.95
C SER A 65 3.40 -6.09 3.02
N SER A 66 3.74 -6.59 1.84
CA SER A 66 4.73 -7.64 1.65
C SER A 66 6.01 -7.05 1.08
N LYS A 67 7.14 -7.62 1.50
CA LYS A 67 8.42 -7.42 0.81
C LYS A 67 8.53 -8.55 -0.20
N THR A 68 8.63 -8.22 -1.48
CA THR A 68 8.94 -9.21 -2.51
C THR A 68 10.38 -9.69 -2.26
N GLU A 69 10.54 -10.89 -1.72
CA GLU A 69 11.83 -11.61 -1.71
C GLU A 69 11.78 -12.61 -2.84
N ILE A 70 12.56 -12.37 -3.90
CA ILE A 70 12.76 -13.36 -4.96
C ILE A 70 13.89 -14.26 -4.46
N LEU A 71 13.55 -15.51 -4.13
CA LEU A 71 14.50 -16.57 -3.73
C LEU A 71 15.33 -17.08 -4.90
#